data_AF-A0A0Q9IUY4-F1
#
_entry.id   AF-A0A0Q9IUY4-F1
#
_cell.length_a   1.000
_cell.length_b   1.000
_cell.length_c   1.000
_cell.angle_alpha   90.00
_cell.angle_beta   90.00
_cell.angle_gamma   90.00
#
_symmetry.space_group_name_H-M   'P 1'
#
loop_
_entity.id
_entity.type
_entity.pdbx_description
1 polymer ?
#
loop_
_entity_poly.entity_id
_entity_poly.type
_entity_poly.pdbx_seq_one_letter_code
_entity_poly.pdbx_strand_id
1 'polypeptide(L)'
;MSGVDIFAWIVLLVLVASTIFVIVFMAMWPGLVARRRNHPWAEAVSIGGWVTLFLGFVLWPVVLIWAYVDVPAKTAAPRGEAR
;
A
#
# COMPACT_ATOMS: atom_id res chain seq x y z
N MET A 1 -19.52 -16.23 -32.96
CA MET A 1 -19.21 -16.48 -31.54
C MET A 1 -20.50 -16.93 -30.89
N SER A 2 -20.47 -18.06 -30.17
CA SER A 2 -21.64 -18.58 -29.49
C SER A 2 -22.09 -17.63 -28.36
N GLY A 3 -23.35 -17.69 -27.93
CA GLY A 3 -23.81 -16.90 -26.79
C GLY A 3 -23.05 -17.22 -25.49
N VAL A 4 -22.54 -18.45 -25.36
CA VAL A 4 -21.70 -18.89 -24.25
C VAL A 4 -20.31 -18.26 -24.32
N ASP A 5 -19.76 -18.05 -25.52
CA ASP A 5 -18.46 -17.40 -25.71
C ASP A 5 -18.51 -15.95 -25.20
N ILE A 6 -19.59 -15.22 -25.53
CA ILE A 6 -19.79 -13.83 -25.09
C ILE A 6 -19.90 -13.78 -23.57
N PHE A 7 -20.68 -14.69 -22.97
CA PHE A 7 -20.80 -14.78 -21.52
C PHE A 7 -19.46 -15.09 -20.84
N ALA A 8 -18.69 -16.04 -21.37
CA ALA A 8 -17.37 -16.38 -20.86
C ALA A 8 -16.40 -15.19 -20.90
N TRP A 9 -16.42 -14.38 -21.97
CA TRP A 9 -15.63 -13.15 -22.06
C TRP A 9 -15.99 -12.12 -21.00
N ILE A 10 -17.28 -11.92 -20.73
CA ILE A 10 -17.74 -11.00 -19.67
C ILE A 10 -17.24 -11.47 -18.31
N VAL A 11 -17.44 -12.75 -17.98
CA VAL A 11 -16.98 -13.33 -16.71
C VAL A 11 -15.46 -13.21 -16.58
N LEU A 12 -14.71 -13.52 -17.64
CA LEU A 12 -13.26 -13.39 -17.66
C LEU A 12 -12.82 -11.95 -17.42
N LEU A 13 -13.46 -10.97 -18.05
CA LEU A 13 -13.16 -9.55 -17.84
C LEU A 13 -13.40 -9.13 -16.38
N VAL A 14 -14.54 -9.54 -15.81
CA VAL A 14 -14.88 -9.26 -14.40
C VAL A 14 -13.87 -9.94 -13.46
N LEU A 15 -13.47 -11.17 -13.75
CA LEU A 15 -12.48 -11.89 -12.96
C LEU A 15 -11.13 -11.19 -12.99
N VAL A 16 -10.66 -10.77 -14.17
CA VAL A 16 -9.40 -10.04 -14.31
C VAL A 16 -9.47 -8.67 -13.61
N ALA A 17 -10.55 -7.93 -13.83
CA ALA A 17 -10.74 -6.62 -13.21
C ALA A 17 -10.80 -6.71 -11.67
N SER A 18 -11.54 -7.67 -11.12
CA SER A 18 -11.61 -7.90 -9.67
C SER A 18 -10.27 -8.35 -9.10
N THR A 19 -9.53 -9.20 -9.80
CA THR A 19 -8.18 -9.61 -9.38
C THR A 19 -7.23 -8.42 -9.29
N ILE A 20 -7.20 -7.57 -10.33
CA ILE A 20 -6.36 -6.36 -10.34
C ILE A 20 -6.79 -5.41 -9.22
N PHE A 21 -8.09 -5.23 -9.02
CA PHE A 21 -8.61 -4.39 -7.95
C PHE A 21 -8.12 -4.84 -6.56
N VAL A 22 -8.18 -6.13 -6.26
CA VAL A 22 -7.70 -6.69 -4.98
C VAL A 22 -6.20 -6.46 -4.81
N ILE A 23 -5.40 -6.65 -5.85
CA ILE A 23 -3.94 -6.44 -5.83
C ILE A 23 -3.61 -4.97 -5.54
N VAL A 24 -4.23 -4.04 -6.28
CA VAL A 24 -4.03 -2.60 -6.08
C VAL A 24 -4.47 -2.16 -4.68
N PHE A 25 -5.62 -2.65 -4.22
CA PHE A 25 -6.11 -2.36 -2.87
C PHE A 25 -5.12 -2.83 -1.80
N MET A 26 -4.58 -4.05 -1.95
CA MET A 26 -3.55 -4.59 -1.06
C MET A 26 -2.27 -3.73 -1.09
N ALA A 27 -1.79 -3.31 -2.26
CA ALA A 27 -0.60 -2.46 -2.40
C ALA A 27 -0.73 -1.12 -1.66
N MET A 28 -1.90 -0.49 -1.75
CA MET A 28 -2.15 0.85 -1.21
C MET A 28 -2.36 0.86 0.31
N TRP A 29 -2.75 -0.28 0.89
CA TRP A 29 -3.13 -0.38 2.30
C TRP A 29 -2.05 0.10 3.29
N PRO A 30 -0.78 -0.36 3.23
CA PRO A 30 0.26 0.08 4.16
C PRO A 30 0.54 1.59 4.07
N GLY A 31 0.54 2.16 2.86
CA GLY A 31 0.70 3.60 2.67
C GLY A 31 -0.46 4.42 3.27
N LEU A 32 -1.69 3.92 3.16
CA LEU A 32 -2.86 4.57 3.75
C LEU A 32 -2.81 4.54 5.28
N VAL A 33 -2.40 3.40 5.87
CA VAL A 33 -2.23 3.27 7.33
C VAL A 33 -1.16 4.22 7.85
N ALA A 34 -0.01 4.31 7.18
CA ALA A 34 1.06 5.24 7.56
C ALA A 34 0.63 6.71 7.48
N ARG A 35 -0.11 7.10 6.44
CA ARG A 35 -0.68 8.46 6.32
C ARG A 35 -1.67 8.76 7.45
N ARG A 36 -2.57 7.82 7.78
CA ARG A 36 -3.53 8.01 8.87
C ARG A 36 -2.88 8.11 10.25
N ARG A 37 -1.70 7.52 10.44
CA ARG A 37 -0.95 7.55 11.70
C ARG A 37 0.07 8.69 11.79
N ASN A 38 0.12 9.61 10.83
CA ASN A 38 1.15 10.66 10.75
C ASN A 38 2.59 10.11 10.82
N HIS A 39 2.83 8.99 10.14
CA HIS A 39 4.16 8.38 10.09
C HIS A 39 5.14 9.30 9.34
N PRO A 40 6.36 9.54 9.85
CA PRO A 40 7.32 10.47 9.23
C PRO A 40 7.74 10.06 7.82
N TRP A 41 7.60 8.78 7.45
CA TRP A 41 8.04 8.22 6.17
C TRP A 41 6.89 7.57 5.38
N ALA A 42 5.69 8.17 5.43
CA ALA A 42 4.50 7.61 4.79
C ALA A 42 4.66 7.33 3.27
N GLU A 43 5.46 8.11 2.54
CA GLU A 43 5.77 7.84 1.13
C GLU A 43 6.65 6.59 0.95
N ALA A 44 7.63 6.38 1.81
CA ALA A 44 8.49 5.20 1.76
C ALA A 44 7.68 3.92 2.03
N VAL A 45 6.75 3.97 2.99
CA VAL A 45 5.80 2.87 3.27
C VAL A 45 4.92 2.60 2.04
N SER A 46 4.42 3.66 1.40
CA SER A 46 3.60 3.55 0.19
C SER A 46 4.36 2.84 -0.94
N ILE A 47 5.57 3.31 -1.27
CA ILE A 47 6.41 2.70 -2.30
C ILE A 47 6.78 1.26 -1.92
N GLY A 48 7.12 1.03 -0.65
CA GLY A 48 7.39 -0.30 -0.11
C GLY A 48 6.22 -1.27 -0.31
N GLY A 49 4.98 -0.82 -0.09
CA GLY A 49 3.77 -1.62 -0.31
C GLY A 49 3.62 -2.07 -1.77
N TRP A 50 3.90 -1.18 -2.73
CA TRP A 50 3.89 -1.52 -4.16
C TRP A 50 5.05 -2.44 -4.54
N VAL A 51 6.28 -2.10 -4.15
CA VAL A 51 7.48 -2.86 -4.52
C VAL A 51 7.42 -4.28 -3.96
N THR A 52 7.07 -4.44 -2.70
CA THR A 52 7.03 -5.77 -2.05
C THR A 52 5.92 -6.67 -2.57
N LEU A 53 4.81 -6.09 -3.07
CA LEU A 53 3.76 -6.86 -3.72
C LEU A 53 4.25 -7.46 -5.05
N PHE A 54 5.02 -6.70 -5.84
CA PHE A 54 5.61 -7.16 -7.10
C PHE A 54 6.83 -8.08 -6.90
N LEU A 55 7.65 -7.86 -5.87
CA LEU A 55 8.93 -8.58 -5.68
C LEU A 55 8.81 -9.91 -4.93
N GLY A 56 7.63 -10.28 -4.42
CA GLY A 56 7.47 -11.59 -3.79
C GLY A 56 6.32 -11.76 -2.82
N PHE A 57 5.48 -10.73 -2.58
CA PHE A 57 4.33 -10.74 -1.66
C PHE A 57 4.68 -10.97 -0.17
N VAL A 58 5.66 -11.83 0.13
CA VAL A 58 6.18 -12.17 1.46
C VAL A 58 6.67 -10.95 2.24
N LEU A 59 7.23 -9.95 1.55
CA LEU A 59 7.74 -8.73 2.19
C LEU A 59 6.65 -7.68 2.46
N TRP A 60 5.45 -7.85 1.89
CA TRP A 60 4.33 -6.94 2.09
C TRP A 60 3.91 -6.79 3.56
N PRO A 61 3.70 -7.89 4.34
CA PRO A 61 3.36 -7.77 5.76
C PRO A 61 4.47 -7.08 6.57
N VAL A 62 5.74 -7.17 6.15
CA VAL A 62 6.85 -6.47 6.82
C VAL A 62 6.70 -4.95 6.67
N VAL A 63 6.36 -4.47 5.48
CA VAL A 63 6.08 -3.04 5.24
C VAL A 63 4.84 -2.59 5.99
N LEU A 64 3.80 -3.44 6.05
CA LEU A 64 2.63 -3.17 6.86
C LEU A 64 2.99 -3.02 8.34
N ILE A 65 3.75 -3.97 8.92
CA ILE A 65 4.24 -3.89 10.30
C ILE A 65 5.02 -2.59 10.51
N TRP A 66 5.87 -2.21 9.56
CA TRP A 66 6.63 -0.96 9.64
C TRP A 66 5.73 0.29 9.65
N ALA A 67 4.57 0.26 8.98
CA ALA A 67 3.56 1.32 9.08
C ALA A 67 2.92 1.43 10.48
N TYR A 68 2.94 0.35 11.28
CA TYR A 68 2.47 0.32 12.66
C TYR A 68 3.56 0.63 13.69
N VAL A 69 4.84 0.50 13.33
CA VAL A 69 5.95 0.86 14.22
C VAL A 69 5.97 2.37 14.43
N ASP A 70 5.85 2.79 15.68
CA ASP A 70 5.98 4.19 16.07
C ASP A 70 7.43 4.65 15.89
N VAL A 71 7.68 5.42 14.82
CA VAL A 71 8.97 6.08 14.63
C VAL A 71 8.92 7.40 15.41
N PRO A 72 9.85 7.66 16.35
CA PRO A 72 9.82 8.89 17.12
C PRO A 72 9.83 10.09 16.18
N ALA A 73 8.80 10.92 16.30
CA ALA A 73 8.72 12.19 15.60
C ALA A 73 10.01 12.96 15.91
N LYS A 74 10.66 13.53 14.88
CA LYS A 74 11.83 14.40 15.09
C LYS A 74 11.43 15.46 16.10
N THR A 75 11.91 15.31 17.34
CA THR A 75 11.79 16.34 18.37
C THR A 75 12.38 17.60 17.75
N ALA A 76 11.53 18.58 17.47
CA ALA A 76 11.98 19.88 17.01
C ALA A 76 12.93 20.39 18.10
N ALA A 77 14.22 20.46 17.77
CA ALA A 77 15.23 20.99 18.67
C ALA A 77 14.75 22.35 19.20
N PRO A 78 14.87 22.65 20.50
CA PRO A 78 14.43 23.92 21.04
C PRO A 78 15.13 25.02 20.25
N ARG A 79 14.35 25.80 19.50
CA ARG A 79 14.84 26.97 18.79
C ARG A 79 15.42 27.88 19.86
N GLY A 80 16.74 28.03 19.82
CA GLY A 80 17.52 28.70 20.84
C GLY A 80 16.85 30.00 21.28
N GLU A 81 16.66 30.11 22.59
CA GLU A 81 16.65 31.37 23.31
C GLU A 81 17.97 32.09 22.98
N ALA A 82 17.95 32.84 21.88
CA ALA A 82 18.93 33.87 21.63
C ALA A 82 18.65 34.97 22.67
N ARG A 83 19.49 34.95 23.71
CA ARG A 83 19.66 36.01 24.71
C ARG A 83 19.89 37.37 24.07
#